data_AF-A0A4Q2J876-F1
#
_entry.id   AF-A0A4Q2J876-F1
#
_cell.length_a   1.000
_cell.length_b   1.000
_cell.length_c   1.000
_cell.angle_alpha   90.00
_cell.angle_beta   90.00
_cell.angle_gamma   90.00
#
_symmetry.space_group_name_H-M   'P 1'
#
loop_
_entity.id
_entity.type
_entity.pdbx_description
1 polymer ?
#
loop_
_entity_poly.entity_id
_entity_poly.type
_entity_poly.pdbx_seq_one_letter_code
_entity_poly.pdbx_strand_id
1 'polypeptide(L)'
;MNPLASETVAAETAAAPETTAPAVQAESAAPSMSLRESFAILAERLDGRLSLPGDPGYDADRLAWNLAVDQRPAAVVVAASVADVARTVRTARELG
;
A
#
# COMPACT_ATOMS: atom_id res chain seq x y z
N MET A 1 78.04 4.40 9.96
CA MET A 1 78.82 5.56 10.41
C MET A 1 78.34 6.77 9.61
N ASN A 2 77.77 7.76 10.32
CA ASN A 2 77.21 9.05 9.88
C ASN A 2 75.77 9.09 9.26
N PRO A 3 74.98 10.18 9.44
CA PRO A 3 74.21 10.45 10.67
C PRO A 3 72.78 11.02 10.44
N LEU A 4 72.06 11.18 11.57
CA LEU A 4 70.97 12.10 11.94
C LEU A 4 70.38 13.07 10.88
N ALA A 5 69.06 13.03 10.73
CA ALA A 5 68.24 14.24 10.60
C ALA A 5 66.88 13.99 11.28
N SER A 6 66.65 14.71 12.37
CA SER A 6 65.34 15.00 12.93
C SER A 6 64.49 15.74 11.90
N GLU A 7 63.17 15.51 11.87
CA GLU A 7 62.22 16.63 11.95
C GLU A 7 60.79 16.14 12.22
N THR A 8 60.12 16.95 13.02
CA THR A 8 58.83 16.76 13.67
C THR A 8 57.80 17.62 12.93
N VAL A 9 56.52 17.20 13.00
CA VAL A 9 55.28 17.98 12.78
C VAL A 9 54.80 18.07 11.34
N ALA A 10 53.71 17.35 11.06
CA ALA A 10 52.43 17.99 10.76
C ALA A 10 51.30 16.99 10.97
N ALA A 11 50.28 17.43 11.69
CA ALA A 11 49.04 16.71 11.90
C ALA A 11 48.31 16.52 10.56
N GLU A 12 47.97 15.28 10.24
CA GLU A 12 46.91 14.97 9.29
C GLU A 12 45.96 14.02 10.00
N THR A 13 45.05 14.60 10.80
CA THR A 13 43.93 13.85 11.35
C THR A 13 42.94 13.64 10.21
N ALA A 14 42.83 12.37 9.85
CA ALA A 14 42.03 11.82 8.78
C ALA A 14 40.63 12.43 8.71
N ALA A 15 40.28 12.87 7.50
CA ALA A 15 38.90 12.90 7.05
C ALA A 15 38.25 11.54 7.33
N ALA A 16 37.17 11.55 8.11
CA ALA A 16 36.34 10.38 8.31
C ALA A 16 35.85 9.89 6.93
N PRO A 17 36.00 8.61 6.58
CA PRO A 17 35.24 8.06 5.48
C PRO A 17 33.79 8.07 5.93
N GLU A 18 33.00 8.85 5.21
CA GLU A 18 31.54 8.82 5.27
C GLU A 18 31.13 7.36 5.16
N THR A 19 30.66 6.80 6.27
CA THR A 19 30.03 5.49 6.29
C THR A 19 28.76 5.65 5.48
N THR A 20 28.87 5.39 4.18
CA THR A 20 27.76 4.96 3.36
C THR A 20 27.31 3.64 3.97
N ALA A 21 26.34 3.73 4.87
CA ALA A 21 25.52 2.60 5.21
C ALA A 21 24.96 2.06 3.88
N PRO A 22 25.08 0.76 3.58
CA PRO A 22 24.37 0.22 2.45
C PRO A 22 22.89 0.44 2.74
N ALA A 23 22.20 1.14 1.83
CA ALA A 23 20.76 1.13 1.79
C ALA A 23 20.36 -0.34 1.80
N VAL A 24 19.76 -0.79 2.90
CA VAL A 24 19.03 -2.04 2.95
C VAL A 24 17.88 -1.82 1.98
N GLN A 25 18.12 -2.16 0.72
CA GLN A 25 17.09 -2.38 -0.27
C GLN A 25 16.30 -3.56 0.31
N ALA A 26 15.21 -3.23 1.01
CA ALA A 26 14.24 -4.21 1.45
C ALA A 26 13.62 -4.82 0.19
N GLU A 27 14.29 -5.87 -0.30
CA GLU A 27 13.72 -7.13 -0.74
C GLU A 27 12.29 -7.02 -1.29
N SER A 28 12.21 -6.73 -2.59
CA SER A 28 11.17 -7.17 -3.53
C SER A 28 9.81 -7.59 -2.93
N ALA A 29 8.93 -6.64 -2.67
CA ALA A 29 7.52 -6.96 -2.46
C ALA A 29 6.91 -7.45 -3.79
N ALA A 30 6.21 -8.59 -3.77
CA ALA A 30 5.28 -9.02 -4.82
C ALA A 30 4.42 -7.85 -5.32
N PRO A 31 3.80 -7.90 -6.52
CA PRO A 31 2.89 -6.83 -6.94
C PRO A 31 1.80 -6.64 -5.87
N SER A 32 1.94 -5.61 -5.04
CA SER A 32 0.93 -5.20 -4.07
C SER A 32 -0.11 -4.44 -4.86
N MET A 33 -1.12 -5.17 -5.29
CA MET A 33 -2.22 -4.61 -6.04
C MET A 33 -2.88 -3.48 -5.24
N SER A 34 -3.20 -2.37 -5.90
CA SER A 34 -3.89 -1.28 -5.21
C SER A 34 -5.31 -1.69 -4.85
N LEU A 35 -5.88 -1.14 -3.78
CA LEU A 35 -7.28 -1.41 -3.38
C LEU A 35 -8.27 -1.17 -4.52
N ARG A 36 -8.04 -0.10 -5.30
CA ARG A 36 -8.88 0.26 -6.45
C ARG A 36 -8.81 -0.79 -7.56
N GLU A 37 -7.63 -1.34 -7.79
CA GLU A 37 -7.40 -2.39 -8.78
C GLU A 37 -8.00 -3.73 -8.32
N SER A 38 -7.87 -4.06 -7.03
CA SER A 38 -8.58 -5.21 -6.44
C SER A 38 -10.10 -5.07 -6.56
N PHE A 39 -10.65 -3.87 -6.37
CA PHE A 39 -12.08 -3.60 -6.59
C PHE A 39 -12.48 -3.68 -8.07
N ALA A 40 -11.64 -3.22 -8.98
CA ALA A 40 -11.90 -3.36 -10.43
C ALA A 40 -12.00 -4.83 -10.82
N ILE A 41 -11.07 -5.67 -10.34
CA ILE A 41 -11.09 -7.12 -10.60
C ILE A 41 -12.30 -7.79 -9.96
N LEU A 42 -12.71 -7.37 -8.76
CA LEU A 42 -13.93 -7.87 -8.15
C LEU A 42 -15.15 -7.49 -9.01
N ALA A 43 -15.24 -6.23 -9.45
CA ALA A 43 -16.34 -5.72 -10.27
C ALA A 43 -16.50 -6.50 -11.58
N GLU A 44 -15.41 -6.81 -12.27
CA GLU A 44 -15.42 -7.62 -13.50
C GLU A 44 -15.96 -9.04 -13.32
N ARG A 45 -15.92 -9.55 -12.09
CA ARG A 45 -16.33 -10.92 -11.78
C ARG A 45 -17.76 -10.98 -11.25
N LEU A 46 -18.39 -9.86 -10.90
CA LEU A 46 -19.74 -9.78 -10.35
C LEU A 46 -20.81 -9.92 -11.45
N ASP A 47 -21.88 -10.65 -11.13
CA ASP A 47 -23.10 -10.63 -11.93
C ASP A 47 -23.91 -9.35 -11.64
N GLY A 48 -23.81 -8.85 -10.39
CA GLY A 48 -24.31 -7.57 -9.94
C GLY A 48 -23.36 -6.41 -10.23
N ARG A 49 -23.31 -5.43 -9.31
CA ARG A 49 -22.46 -4.23 -9.47
C ARG A 49 -21.69 -3.89 -8.20
N LEU A 50 -20.61 -3.15 -8.39
CA LEU A 50 -19.80 -2.55 -7.33
C LEU A 50 -19.77 -1.04 -7.54
N SER A 51 -20.11 -0.27 -6.50
CA SER A 51 -20.12 1.19 -6.50
C SER A 51 -19.04 1.73 -5.57
N LEU A 52 -18.22 2.67 -6.05
CA LEU A 52 -17.14 3.32 -5.31
C LEU A 52 -17.50 4.78 -4.94
N PRO A 53 -16.89 5.35 -3.88
CA PRO A 53 -17.03 6.77 -3.60
C PRO A 53 -16.75 7.64 -4.83
N GLY A 54 -17.72 8.46 -5.21
CA GLY A 54 -17.67 9.31 -6.42
C GLY A 54 -18.41 8.75 -7.63
N ASP A 55 -18.80 7.46 -7.62
CA ASP A 55 -19.62 6.89 -8.68
C ASP A 55 -21.07 7.37 -8.57
N PRO A 56 -21.79 7.58 -9.69
CA PRO A 56 -23.18 8.06 -9.70
C PRO A 56 -24.20 7.23 -8.90
N GLY A 57 -23.87 5.98 -8.51
CA GLY A 57 -24.75 5.08 -7.74
C GLY A 57 -24.36 4.88 -6.27
N TYR A 58 -23.19 5.35 -5.84
CA TYR A 58 -22.63 5.03 -4.53
C TYR A 58 -23.49 5.53 -3.36
N ASP A 59 -23.99 6.76 -3.45
CA ASP A 59 -24.81 7.34 -2.38
C ASP A 59 -26.14 6.64 -2.22
N ALA A 60 -26.75 6.16 -3.31
CA ALA A 60 -27.97 5.38 -3.23
C ALA A 60 -27.72 3.98 -2.65
N ASP A 61 -26.63 3.32 -3.07
CA ASP A 61 -26.34 1.94 -2.70
C ASP A 61 -25.94 1.78 -1.22
N ARG A 62 -25.33 2.81 -0.62
CA ARG A 62 -24.90 2.77 0.79
C ARG A 62 -26.01 3.13 1.80
N LEU A 63 -27.22 3.45 1.35
CA LEU A 63 -28.31 3.89 2.24
C LEU A 63 -28.70 2.77 3.21
N ALA A 64 -28.46 3.02 4.50
CA ALA A 64 -28.93 2.17 5.57
C ALA A 64 -30.39 2.47 5.93
N TRP A 65 -31.05 1.53 6.60
CA TRP A 65 -32.39 1.77 7.14
C TRP A 65 -32.39 2.83 8.25
N ASN A 66 -31.35 2.84 9.09
CA ASN A 66 -31.17 3.87 10.10
C ASN A 66 -30.34 5.04 9.53
N LEU A 67 -31.02 6.14 9.25
CA LEU A 67 -30.41 7.36 8.69
C LEU A 67 -29.73 8.25 9.73
N ALA A 68 -29.73 7.87 11.02
CA ALA A 68 -29.01 8.60 12.05
C ALA A 68 -27.48 8.49 11.93
N VAL A 69 -26.97 7.54 11.13
CA VAL A 69 -25.53 7.33 10.92
C VAL A 69 -25.22 7.32 9.42
N ASP A 70 -24.35 8.23 8.98
CA ASP A 70 -23.88 8.32 7.60
C ASP A 70 -22.67 7.38 7.37
N GLN A 71 -22.94 6.12 6.98
CA GLN A 71 -21.89 5.14 6.69
C GLN A 71 -21.25 5.42 5.32
N ARG A 72 -19.92 5.44 5.28
CA ARG A 72 -19.13 5.71 4.05
C ARG A 72 -18.12 4.58 3.80
N PRO A 73 -18.57 3.38 3.39
CA PRO A 73 -17.70 2.25 3.11
C PRO A 73 -16.80 2.52 1.89
N ALA A 74 -15.65 1.83 1.81
CA ALA A 74 -14.72 1.96 0.68
C ALA A 74 -15.30 1.48 -0.66
N ALA A 75 -16.29 0.58 -0.63
CA ALA A 75 -17.05 0.10 -1.77
C ALA A 75 -18.41 -0.46 -1.29
N VAL A 76 -19.39 -0.49 -2.18
CA VAL A 76 -20.68 -1.16 -1.95
C VAL A 76 -20.91 -2.18 -3.06
N VAL A 77 -21.19 -3.44 -2.70
CA VAL A 77 -21.57 -4.48 -3.66
C VAL A 77 -23.07 -4.71 -3.60
N VAL A 78 -23.75 -4.53 -4.73
CA VAL A 78 -25.14 -4.95 -4.92
C VAL A 78 -25.12 -6.29 -5.64
N ALA A 79 -25.13 -7.36 -4.83
CA ALA A 79 -25.05 -8.74 -5.31
C ALA A 79 -26.32 -9.14 -6.06
N ALA A 80 -26.16 -9.76 -7.24
CA ALA A 80 -27.24 -10.35 -8.01
C ALA A 80 -27.29 -11.89 -7.87
N SER A 81 -26.25 -12.50 -7.31
CA SER A 81 -26.14 -13.95 -7.13
C SER A 81 -25.48 -14.36 -5.81
N VAL A 82 -25.61 -15.63 -5.44
CA VAL A 82 -24.87 -16.21 -4.30
C VAL A 82 -23.36 -16.22 -4.58
N ALA A 83 -22.97 -16.36 -5.85
CA ALA A 83 -21.57 -16.33 -6.25
C ALA A 83 -20.96 -14.94 -6.01
N ASP A 84 -21.73 -13.86 -6.20
CA ASP A 84 -21.31 -12.50 -5.87
C ASP A 84 -20.94 -12.36 -4.40
N VAL A 85 -21.82 -12.80 -3.49
CA VAL A 85 -21.58 -12.76 -2.04
C VAL A 85 -20.30 -13.53 -1.69
N ALA A 86 -20.15 -14.75 -2.22
CA ALA A 86 -18.97 -15.57 -1.95
C ALA A 86 -17.68 -14.94 -2.50
N ARG A 87 -17.73 -14.30 -3.68
CA ARG A 87 -16.60 -13.56 -4.26
C ARG A 87 -16.24 -12.36 -3.41
N THR A 88 -17.21 -11.53 -3.03
CA THR A 88 -17.01 -10.34 -2.19
C THR A 88 -16.41 -10.67 -0.83
N VAL A 89 -16.94 -11.69 -0.12
CA VAL A 89 -16.43 -12.07 1.20
C VAL A 89 -14.98 -12.58 1.12
N ARG A 90 -14.63 -13.35 0.08
CA ARG A 90 -13.24 -13.80 -0.12
C ARG A 90 -12.31 -12.63 -0.39
N THR A 91 -12.69 -11.72 -1.28
CA THR A 91 -11.90 -10.53 -1.56
C THR A 91 -11.75 -9.64 -0.32
N ALA A 92 -12.81 -9.43 0.46
CA ALA A 92 -12.71 -8.69 1.72
C ALA A 92 -11.71 -9.34 2.68
N ARG A 93 -11.79 -10.67 2.87
CA ARG A 93 -10.82 -11.41 3.69
C ARG A 93 -9.37 -11.27 3.21
N GLU A 94 -9.14 -11.19 1.91
CA GLU A 94 -7.80 -11.01 1.32
C GLU A 94 -7.27 -9.59 1.52
N LEU A 95 -8.15 -8.59 1.66
CA LEU A 95 -7.81 -7.17 1.79
C LEU A 95 -7.73 -6.67 3.26
N GLY A 96 -8.35 -7.39 4.21
CA GLY A 96 -8.33 -7.08 5.66
C GLY A 96 -9.63 -6.49 6.19
#